data_AF-A0A1I7K5B5-F1
#
_entry.id   AF-A0A1I7K5B5-F1
#
_cell.length_a   1.000
_cell.length_b   1.000
_cell.length_c   1.000
_cell.angle_alpha   90.00
_cell.angle_beta   90.00
_cell.angle_gamma   90.00
#
_symmetry.space_group_name_H-M   'P 1'
#
loop_
_entity.id
_entity.type
_entity.pdbx_description
1 polymer ?
#
loop_
_entity_poly.entity_id
_entity_poly.type
_entity_poly.pdbx_seq_one_letter_code
_entity_poly.pdbx_strand_id
1 'polypeptide(L)'
;MAAMAMGTRTPGFYPEAIGNVHKALVDQLEAVDPRFTVSTAYSGGNTTITVGAKETVSFSIKIAQESADLWRKGLQASIDEGREATLPLDGVVFEGSKLFDVLHKDADLASITIMPMARPAVLKILAPQIEPAIFETIGGQLTAGRKQIRFAGAGCGGLLDVELAFTPTNRNDVHSVSTLTTNLKAWQGKEAANPPYLDVLINLLDAILDPSASVTFVLEVDGNQAAAGKFHIPKHIEAMNETLAFAHYARRARNVLRYLRKSAPIDIFESISTDDHLALARVSDIVEGKLSYQRSQITGSPTMTVACTDGGKSLMEVVRNGEFSVLQQKEPASMVTIYGKQYEVPPTTSYYSPVKLHILSKKKKKECIDFRLRIEMADNFTSQTVFDVQH
;
A
#
# COMPACT_ATOMS: atom_id res chain seq x y z
N MET A 1 -27.13 31.94 -33.91
CA MET A 1 -26.12 32.13 -34.98
C MET A 1 -24.99 33.01 -34.46
N ALA A 2 -23.87 32.40 -34.09
CA ALA A 2 -22.56 33.04 -33.99
C ALA A 2 -21.50 31.94 -34.17
N ALA A 3 -21.36 31.45 -35.41
CA ALA A 3 -20.22 30.65 -35.81
C ALA A 3 -19.04 31.62 -35.97
N MET A 4 -18.10 31.62 -35.02
CA MET A 4 -16.79 32.24 -35.21
C MET A 4 -16.03 31.40 -36.25
N ALA A 5 -16.10 31.83 -37.50
CA ALA A 5 -15.24 31.34 -38.56
C ALA A 5 -13.78 31.63 -38.20
N MET A 6 -13.04 30.62 -37.74
CA MET A 6 -11.58 30.67 -37.69
C MET A 6 -11.01 30.51 -39.10
N GLY A 7 -11.29 31.50 -39.95
CA GLY A 7 -10.72 31.65 -41.28
C GLY A 7 -9.36 32.35 -41.19
N THR A 8 -8.30 31.57 -41.45
CA THR A 8 -7.05 32.00 -42.11
C THR A 8 -6.52 33.41 -41.78
N ARG A 9 -6.08 33.70 -40.55
CA ARG A 9 -5.20 34.85 -40.24
C ARG A 9 -4.20 34.54 -39.13
N THR A 10 -2.92 34.79 -39.43
CA THR A 10 -1.72 34.94 -38.57
C THR A 10 -1.56 34.03 -37.35
N PRO A 11 -0.41 33.32 -37.19
CA PRO A 11 -0.17 32.46 -36.03
C PRO A 11 -0.01 33.30 -34.76
N GLY A 12 -1.12 33.55 -34.07
CA GLY A 12 -1.18 34.14 -32.74
C GLY A 12 -1.67 33.10 -31.75
N PHE A 13 -1.00 32.98 -30.61
CA PHE A 13 -1.48 32.19 -29.49
C PHE A 13 -2.51 33.04 -28.72
N TYR A 14 -3.76 32.59 -28.70
CA TYR A 14 -4.87 33.28 -28.04
C TYR A 14 -5.31 32.49 -26.79
N PRO A 15 -4.60 32.63 -25.65
CA PRO A 15 -4.87 31.83 -24.45
C PRO A 15 -6.31 32.00 -23.93
N GLU A 16 -6.91 33.17 -24.11
CA GLU A 16 -8.27 33.49 -23.67
C GLU A 16 -9.37 32.87 -24.55
N ALA A 17 -9.06 32.39 -25.76
CA ALA A 17 -10.07 31.89 -26.69
C ALA A 17 -10.81 30.66 -26.14
N ILE A 18 -10.07 29.76 -25.49
CA ILE A 18 -10.63 28.55 -24.86
C ILE A 18 -11.53 28.96 -23.69
N GLY A 19 -11.03 29.81 -22.80
CA GLY A 19 -11.80 30.32 -21.65
C GLY A 19 -13.09 31.03 -22.07
N ASN A 20 -13.03 31.85 -23.12
CA ASN A 20 -14.21 32.56 -23.64
C ASN A 20 -15.27 31.63 -24.22
N VAL A 21 -14.88 30.55 -24.90
CA VAL A 21 -15.83 29.55 -25.42
C VAL A 21 -16.50 28.79 -24.26
N HIS A 22 -15.72 28.35 -23.28
CA HIS A 22 -16.26 27.69 -22.09
C HIS A 22 -17.23 28.61 -21.33
N LYS A 23 -16.86 29.89 -21.16
CA LYS A 23 -17.71 30.89 -20.49
C LYS A 23 -19.01 31.15 -21.26
N ALA A 24 -18.93 31.35 -22.58
CA ALA A 24 -20.12 31.57 -23.41
C ALA A 24 -21.09 30.37 -23.36
N LEU A 25 -20.55 29.14 -23.35
CA LEU A 25 -21.36 27.92 -23.19
C LEU A 25 -22.02 27.86 -21.81
N VAL A 26 -21.29 28.17 -20.74
CA VAL A 26 -21.84 28.24 -19.37
C VAL A 26 -22.95 29.29 -19.30
N ASP A 27 -22.71 30.52 -19.75
CA ASP A 27 -23.68 31.61 -19.72
C ASP A 27 -24.94 31.25 -20.51
N GLN A 28 -24.79 30.59 -21.67
CA GLN A 28 -25.92 30.13 -22.47
C GLN A 28 -26.74 29.05 -21.75
N LEU A 29 -26.09 28.04 -21.18
CA LEU A 29 -26.78 26.94 -20.50
C LEU A 29 -27.45 27.40 -19.20
N GLU A 30 -26.81 28.26 -18.41
CA GLU A 30 -27.43 28.87 -17.23
C GLU A 30 -28.59 29.80 -17.60
N ALA A 31 -28.56 30.48 -18.76
CA ALA A 31 -29.70 31.27 -19.23
C ALA A 31 -30.91 30.41 -19.64
N VAL A 32 -30.68 29.17 -20.09
CA VAL A 32 -31.76 28.23 -20.46
C VAL A 32 -32.53 27.75 -19.23
N ASP A 33 -31.83 27.48 -18.12
CA ASP A 33 -32.46 27.18 -16.83
C ASP A 33 -31.62 27.76 -15.66
N PRO A 34 -31.98 28.94 -15.12
CA PRO A 34 -31.17 29.66 -14.14
C PRO A 34 -31.10 28.98 -12.78
N ARG A 35 -31.92 27.94 -12.57
CA ARG A 35 -31.93 27.12 -11.35
C ARG A 35 -30.70 26.24 -11.22
N PHE A 36 -29.89 26.14 -12.28
CA PHE A 36 -28.65 25.38 -12.28
C PHE A 36 -27.42 26.30 -12.32
N THR A 37 -26.34 25.85 -11.70
CA THR A 37 -24.97 26.27 -12.00
C THR A 37 -24.38 25.31 -13.02
N VAL A 38 -23.63 25.81 -13.99
CA VAL A 38 -22.98 24.99 -15.00
C VAL A 38 -21.47 25.25 -14.99
N SER A 39 -20.68 24.19 -15.03
CA SER A 39 -19.25 24.29 -15.32
C SER A 39 -18.87 23.31 -16.41
N THR A 40 -17.89 23.66 -17.23
CA THR A 40 -17.48 22.85 -18.38
C THR A 40 -15.99 22.60 -18.36
N ALA A 41 -15.57 21.41 -18.78
CA ALA A 41 -14.18 21.02 -18.93
C ALA A 41 -14.00 20.30 -20.26
N TYR A 42 -12.84 20.47 -20.90
CA TYR A 42 -12.49 19.76 -22.13
C TYR A 42 -11.16 19.03 -21.94
N SER A 43 -11.17 17.72 -22.12
CA SER A 43 -9.97 16.88 -21.98
C SER A 43 -10.06 15.66 -22.88
N GLY A 44 -8.96 15.33 -23.56
CA GLY A 44 -8.85 14.11 -24.37
C GLY A 44 -9.88 13.99 -25.50
N GLY A 45 -10.37 15.11 -26.05
CA GLY A 45 -11.40 15.12 -27.09
C GLY A 45 -12.85 15.16 -26.58
N ASN A 46 -13.05 15.07 -25.25
CA ASN A 46 -14.36 15.01 -24.65
C ASN A 46 -14.69 16.29 -23.88
N THR A 47 -15.92 16.76 -24.01
CA THR A 47 -16.47 17.85 -23.21
C THR A 47 -17.26 17.27 -22.04
N THR A 48 -16.90 17.62 -20.82
CA THR A 48 -17.65 17.31 -19.60
C THR A 48 -18.42 18.54 -19.17
N ILE A 49 -19.73 18.39 -18.95
CA ILE A 49 -20.62 19.45 -18.47
C ILE A 49 -21.12 19.03 -17.09
N THR A 50 -20.73 19.77 -16.06
CA THR A 50 -21.19 19.54 -14.70
C THR A 50 -22.34 20.49 -14.41
N VAL A 51 -23.47 19.92 -13.97
CA VAL A 51 -24.69 20.65 -13.66
C VAL A 51 -24.97 20.51 -12.17
N GLY A 52 -25.00 21.64 -11.45
CA GLY A 52 -25.34 21.70 -10.04
C GLY A 52 -26.67 22.42 -9.84
N ALA A 53 -27.59 21.88 -9.04
CA ALA A 53 -28.85 22.55 -8.75
C ALA A 53 -28.67 23.58 -7.62
N LYS A 54 -29.10 24.83 -7.86
CA LYS A 54 -29.11 25.92 -6.86
C LYS A 54 -30.30 25.79 -5.90
N GLU A 55 -31.36 25.11 -6.33
CA GLU A 55 -32.59 24.88 -5.59
C GLU A 55 -33.17 23.48 -5.91
N THR A 56 -34.24 23.08 -5.22
CA THR A 56 -34.92 21.81 -5.51
C THR A 56 -35.63 21.87 -6.87
N VAL A 57 -35.15 21.09 -7.83
CA VAL A 57 -35.75 20.99 -9.17
C VAL A 57 -36.37 19.60 -9.35
N SER A 58 -37.68 19.56 -9.60
CA SER A 58 -38.36 18.32 -9.99
C SER A 58 -38.21 18.07 -11.48
N PHE A 59 -37.82 16.84 -11.84
CA PHE A 59 -37.73 16.37 -13.21
C PHE A 59 -38.06 14.87 -13.27
N SER A 60 -38.38 14.39 -14.46
CA SER A 60 -38.70 12.99 -14.75
C SER A 60 -37.71 12.44 -15.76
N ILE A 61 -37.38 11.16 -15.64
CA ILE A 61 -36.51 10.46 -16.57
C ILE A 61 -37.30 9.29 -17.16
N LYS A 62 -37.41 9.25 -18.48
CA LYS A 62 -37.95 8.11 -19.23
C LYS A 62 -36.78 7.30 -19.76
N ILE A 63 -36.77 6.01 -19.48
CA ILE A 63 -35.66 5.10 -19.78
C ILE A 63 -36.19 3.95 -20.62
N ALA A 64 -35.54 3.66 -21.75
CA ALA A 64 -35.84 2.50 -22.57
C ALA A 64 -35.68 1.18 -21.79
N GLN A 65 -36.48 0.17 -22.14
CA GLN A 65 -36.55 -1.08 -21.40
C GLN A 65 -35.20 -1.81 -21.30
N GLU A 66 -34.39 -1.72 -22.34
CA GLU A 66 -33.04 -2.32 -22.43
C GLU A 66 -32.04 -1.73 -21.41
N SER A 67 -32.19 -0.46 -21.04
CA SER A 67 -31.32 0.25 -20.09
C SER A 67 -31.92 0.32 -18.67
N ALA A 68 -33.16 -0.12 -18.48
CA ALA A 68 -33.94 0.10 -17.26
C ALA A 68 -33.30 -0.51 -16.00
N ASP A 69 -32.76 -1.73 -16.09
CA ASP A 69 -32.15 -2.39 -14.94
C ASP A 69 -30.84 -1.73 -14.49
N LEU A 70 -30.03 -1.30 -15.46
CA LEU A 70 -28.76 -0.63 -15.20
C LEU A 70 -29.02 0.75 -14.56
N TRP A 71 -29.98 1.49 -15.10
CA TRP A 71 -30.44 2.75 -14.52
C TRP A 71 -31.03 2.58 -13.12
N ARG A 72 -31.86 1.55 -12.89
CA ARG A 72 -32.41 1.27 -11.56
C ARG A 72 -31.31 1.05 -10.53
N LYS A 73 -30.29 0.25 -10.88
CA LYS A 73 -29.14 -0.01 -10.00
C LYS A 73 -28.30 1.24 -9.75
N GLY A 74 -28.00 2.03 -10.79
CA GLY A 74 -27.22 3.27 -10.61
C GLY A 74 -27.96 4.32 -9.80
N LEU A 75 -29.26 4.52 -10.05
CA LEU A 75 -30.08 5.43 -9.24
C LEU A 75 -30.19 4.95 -7.78
N GLN A 76 -30.31 3.65 -7.55
CA GLN A 76 -30.26 3.09 -6.20
C GLN A 76 -28.90 3.37 -5.54
N ALA A 77 -27.79 3.10 -6.23
CA ALA A 77 -26.45 3.36 -5.72
C ALA A 77 -26.24 4.84 -5.38
N SER A 78 -26.66 5.76 -6.24
CA SER A 78 -26.48 7.19 -6.00
C SER A 78 -27.45 7.78 -4.98
N ILE A 79 -28.74 7.53 -5.15
CA ILE A 79 -29.75 8.21 -4.33
C ILE A 79 -29.91 7.52 -2.98
N ASP A 80 -29.86 6.18 -2.92
CA ASP A 80 -30.06 5.47 -1.65
C ASP A 80 -28.74 5.24 -0.90
N GLU A 81 -27.65 4.94 -1.60
CA GLU A 81 -26.36 4.58 -0.97
C GLU A 81 -25.31 5.71 -0.97
N GLY A 82 -25.57 6.81 -1.68
CA GLY A 82 -24.62 7.92 -1.77
C GLY A 82 -23.36 7.58 -2.58
N ARG A 83 -23.44 6.67 -3.56
CA ARG A 83 -22.33 6.34 -4.48
C ARG A 83 -22.44 7.05 -5.82
N GLU A 84 -21.31 7.44 -6.40
CA GLU A 84 -21.33 7.89 -7.79
C GLU A 84 -21.81 6.76 -8.73
N ALA A 85 -22.65 7.10 -9.70
CA ALA A 85 -23.07 6.17 -10.75
C ALA A 85 -23.01 6.82 -12.13
N THR A 86 -22.28 6.19 -13.04
CA THR A 86 -22.21 6.57 -14.46
C THR A 86 -23.15 5.67 -15.27
N LEU A 87 -24.04 6.30 -16.03
CA LEU A 87 -25.16 5.68 -16.72
C LEU A 87 -25.15 6.07 -18.20
N PRO A 88 -25.46 5.14 -19.12
CA PRO A 88 -25.59 5.45 -20.54
C PRO A 88 -26.85 6.28 -20.78
N LEU A 89 -26.79 7.18 -21.76
CA LEU A 89 -27.91 8.04 -22.14
C LEU A 89 -28.71 7.53 -23.35
N ASP A 90 -28.32 6.40 -23.93
CA ASP A 90 -29.03 5.80 -25.05
C ASP A 90 -30.46 5.39 -24.65
N GLY A 91 -31.44 5.85 -25.43
CA GLY A 91 -32.86 5.66 -25.16
C GLY A 91 -33.38 6.36 -23.89
N VAL A 92 -32.67 7.37 -23.38
CA VAL A 92 -33.04 8.12 -22.16
C VAL A 92 -33.51 9.53 -22.51
N VAL A 93 -34.68 9.92 -22.00
CA VAL A 93 -35.24 11.26 -22.17
C VAL A 93 -35.49 11.89 -20.81
N PHE A 94 -35.03 13.13 -20.63
CA PHE A 94 -35.31 13.94 -19.45
C PHE A 94 -36.45 14.90 -19.72
N GLU A 95 -37.34 15.07 -18.75
CA GLU A 95 -38.46 16.00 -18.81
C GLU A 95 -38.50 16.87 -17.55
N GLY A 96 -38.84 18.15 -17.67
CA GLY A 96 -38.99 19.07 -16.53
C GLY A 96 -37.93 20.18 -16.43
N SER A 97 -36.87 20.11 -17.24
CA SER A 97 -35.95 21.24 -17.45
C SER A 97 -35.53 21.34 -18.92
N LYS A 98 -35.64 22.56 -19.46
CA LYS A 98 -35.21 22.88 -20.83
C LYS A 98 -33.70 22.73 -21.02
N LEU A 99 -32.93 22.74 -19.92
CA LEU A 99 -31.49 22.52 -19.97
C LEU A 99 -31.18 21.15 -20.55
N PHE A 100 -31.87 20.11 -20.08
CA PHE A 100 -31.66 18.76 -20.57
C PHE A 100 -32.15 18.57 -22.00
N ASP A 101 -33.17 19.31 -22.45
CA ASP A 101 -33.59 19.30 -23.86
C ASP A 101 -32.50 19.82 -24.79
N VAL A 102 -31.83 20.93 -24.41
CA VAL A 102 -30.72 21.52 -25.18
C VAL A 102 -29.53 20.57 -25.19
N LEU A 103 -29.18 20.03 -24.02
CA LEU A 103 -28.08 19.06 -23.89
C LEU A 103 -28.35 17.77 -24.69
N HIS A 104 -29.58 17.29 -24.73
CA HIS A 104 -29.93 16.06 -25.45
C HIS A 104 -30.06 16.25 -26.97
N LYS A 105 -30.45 17.45 -27.44
CA LYS A 105 -30.60 17.73 -28.88
C LYS A 105 -29.29 18.08 -29.57
N ASP A 106 -28.44 18.85 -28.89
CA ASP A 106 -27.28 19.49 -29.51
C ASP A 106 -25.95 18.80 -29.15
N ALA A 107 -25.96 17.85 -28.21
CA ALA A 107 -24.78 17.06 -27.84
C ALA A 107 -25.04 15.56 -27.99
N ASP A 108 -24.10 14.88 -28.65
CA ASP A 108 -24.05 13.41 -28.73
C ASP A 108 -23.52 12.86 -27.39
N LEU A 109 -24.36 12.95 -26.36
CA LEU A 109 -23.99 12.61 -24.99
C LEU A 109 -23.96 11.09 -24.80
N ALA A 110 -22.77 10.55 -24.55
CA ALA A 110 -22.59 9.12 -24.32
C ALA A 110 -23.11 8.66 -22.95
N SER A 111 -22.92 9.47 -21.91
CA SER A 111 -23.24 9.09 -20.53
C SER A 111 -23.54 10.27 -19.62
N ILE A 112 -24.20 9.97 -18.51
CA ILE A 112 -24.44 10.88 -17.39
C ILE A 112 -23.89 10.27 -16.11
N THR A 113 -23.24 11.10 -15.29
CA THR A 113 -22.74 10.69 -13.98
C THR A 113 -23.50 11.43 -12.89
N ILE A 114 -24.14 10.67 -12.00
CA ILE A 114 -24.84 11.20 -10.83
C ILE A 114 -23.86 11.19 -9.66
N MET A 115 -23.48 12.38 -9.21
CA MET A 115 -22.55 12.58 -8.11
C MET A 115 -23.31 13.08 -6.87
N PRO A 116 -23.41 12.26 -5.80
CA PRO A 116 -23.91 12.72 -4.52
C PRO A 116 -23.06 13.88 -3.98
N MET A 117 -23.68 14.80 -3.25
CA MET A 117 -22.95 15.89 -2.62
C MET A 117 -21.93 15.33 -1.62
N ALA A 118 -20.66 15.61 -1.88
CA ALA A 118 -19.55 15.21 -1.04
C ALA A 118 -19.19 16.33 -0.05
N ARG A 119 -18.84 15.94 1.18
CA ARG A 119 -18.28 16.84 2.20
C ARG A 119 -16.91 16.33 2.63
N PRO A 120 -15.89 17.20 2.71
CA PRO A 120 -14.59 16.80 3.25
C PRO A 120 -14.74 16.24 4.68
N ALA A 121 -14.05 15.14 4.95
CA ALA A 121 -14.01 14.52 6.26
C ALA A 121 -12.63 13.92 6.52
N VAL A 122 -12.32 13.71 7.79
CA VAL A 122 -11.05 13.14 8.23
C VAL A 122 -11.31 11.87 9.03
N LEU A 123 -10.71 10.77 8.63
CA LEU A 123 -10.74 9.51 9.35
C LEU A 123 -9.41 9.31 10.07
N LYS A 124 -9.45 9.16 11.39
CA LYS A 124 -8.29 8.80 12.22
C LYS A 124 -8.38 7.33 12.57
N ILE A 125 -7.37 6.55 12.21
CA ILE A 125 -7.25 5.14 12.60
C ILE A 125 -6.39 5.08 13.86
N LEU A 126 -6.93 4.49 14.92
CA LEU A 126 -6.30 4.49 16.24
C LEU A 126 -5.58 3.18 16.54
N ALA A 127 -4.39 3.29 17.12
CA ALA A 127 -3.58 2.15 17.54
C ALA A 127 -4.11 1.54 18.84
N PRO A 128 -4.13 0.21 18.98
CA PRO A 128 -4.45 -0.45 20.23
C PRO A 128 -3.31 -0.24 21.23
N GLN A 129 -3.52 0.62 22.23
CA GLN A 129 -2.67 0.75 23.43
C GLN A 129 -1.21 1.21 23.21
N ILE A 130 -0.92 2.00 22.17
CA ILE A 130 0.44 2.56 21.89
C ILE A 130 0.38 4.08 21.73
N GLU A 131 1.43 4.81 22.15
CA GLU A 131 1.65 6.21 21.79
C GLU A 131 2.64 6.35 20.60
N PRO A 132 2.36 7.18 19.58
CA PRO A 132 1.12 7.94 19.42
C PRO A 132 -0.05 7.02 19.08
N ALA A 133 -1.22 7.36 19.64
CA ALA A 133 -2.44 6.56 19.54
C ALA A 133 -3.09 6.52 18.15
N ILE A 134 -2.42 7.04 17.11
CA ILE A 134 -2.95 7.17 15.75
C ILE A 134 -1.98 6.49 14.79
N PHE A 135 -2.46 5.46 14.08
CA PHE A 135 -1.71 4.85 12.97
C PHE A 135 -1.66 5.78 11.77
N GLU A 136 -2.80 6.35 11.38
CA GLU A 136 -2.94 7.12 10.15
C GLU A 136 -4.09 8.13 10.23
N THR A 137 -3.93 9.25 9.54
CA THR A 137 -4.98 10.27 9.37
C THR A 137 -5.31 10.40 7.90
N ILE A 138 -6.51 9.98 7.52
CA ILE A 138 -6.94 9.85 6.14
C ILE A 138 -7.93 10.96 5.83
N GLY A 139 -7.53 11.87 4.92
CA GLY A 139 -8.45 12.80 4.29
C GLY A 139 -9.34 12.07 3.29
N GLY A 140 -10.63 12.35 3.32
CA GLY A 140 -11.59 11.73 2.43
C GLY A 140 -12.86 12.56 2.25
N GLN A 141 -13.85 11.92 1.66
CA GLN A 141 -15.14 12.53 1.37
C GLN A 141 -16.25 11.72 2.04
N LEU A 142 -17.20 12.44 2.64
CA LEU A 142 -18.47 11.92 3.10
C LEU A 142 -19.55 12.20 2.07
N THR A 143 -20.25 11.17 1.64
CA THR A 143 -21.46 11.27 0.82
C THR A 143 -22.65 10.71 1.59
N ALA A 144 -23.83 11.28 1.36
CA ALA A 144 -25.07 10.83 1.99
C ALA A 144 -26.09 10.43 0.92
N GLY A 145 -26.55 9.19 0.99
CA GLY A 145 -27.76 8.72 0.34
C GLY A 145 -28.94 8.68 1.32
N ARG A 146 -30.13 8.37 0.81
CA ARG A 146 -31.36 8.27 1.61
C ARG A 146 -31.30 7.18 2.68
N LYS A 147 -30.50 6.13 2.47
CA LYS A 147 -30.42 4.96 3.36
C LYS A 147 -29.04 4.80 3.99
N GLN A 148 -27.99 5.37 3.44
CA GLN A 148 -26.63 5.20 3.94
C GLN A 148 -25.82 6.49 3.86
N ILE A 149 -24.91 6.67 4.81
CA ILE A 149 -23.83 7.66 4.76
C ILE A 149 -22.53 6.91 4.51
N ARG A 150 -21.67 7.43 3.65
CA ARG A 150 -20.44 6.77 3.23
C ARG A 150 -19.25 7.69 3.37
N PHE A 151 -18.19 7.20 3.97
CA PHE A 151 -16.86 7.79 3.90
C PHE A 151 -16.02 7.01 2.89
N ALA A 152 -15.28 7.72 2.04
CA ALA A 152 -14.24 7.15 1.18
C ALA A 152 -12.98 8.01 1.26
N GLY A 153 -11.83 7.38 1.45
CA GLY A 153 -10.53 8.06 1.49
C GLY A 153 -9.37 7.11 1.23
N ALA A 154 -8.21 7.68 0.93
CA ALA A 154 -6.99 6.93 0.66
C ALA A 154 -5.87 7.38 1.63
N GLY A 155 -5.30 6.42 2.36
CA GLY A 155 -4.22 6.60 3.33
C GLY A 155 -2.87 6.09 2.82
N CYS A 156 -1.82 6.31 3.61
CA CYS A 156 -0.47 5.81 3.35
C CYS A 156 0.03 6.10 1.93
N GLY A 157 -0.25 7.29 1.39
CA GLY A 157 0.15 7.67 0.03
C GLY A 157 -0.53 6.86 -1.09
N GLY A 158 -1.72 6.33 -0.86
CA GLY A 158 -2.49 5.54 -1.83
C GLY A 158 -2.29 4.03 -1.73
N LEU A 159 -1.59 3.54 -0.70
CA LEU A 159 -1.40 2.11 -0.44
C LEU A 159 -2.63 1.45 0.22
N LEU A 160 -3.49 2.27 0.82
CA LEU A 160 -4.66 1.83 1.56
C LEU A 160 -5.87 2.67 1.16
N ASP A 161 -6.89 2.03 0.62
CA ASP A 161 -8.20 2.61 0.41
C ASP A 161 -9.13 2.19 1.54
N VAL A 162 -9.85 3.16 2.10
CA VAL A 162 -10.77 2.97 3.22
C VAL A 162 -12.15 3.43 2.83
N GLU A 163 -13.12 2.54 3.01
CA GLU A 163 -14.53 2.85 2.85
C GLU A 163 -15.29 2.47 4.12
N LEU A 164 -16.06 3.42 4.65
CA LEU A 164 -16.99 3.17 5.75
C LEU A 164 -18.41 3.47 5.27
N ALA A 165 -19.34 2.54 5.49
CA ALA A 165 -20.75 2.72 5.20
C ALA A 165 -21.56 2.63 6.50
N PHE A 166 -22.32 3.68 6.81
CA PHE A 166 -23.16 3.81 7.99
C PHE A 166 -24.63 3.74 7.56
N THR A 167 -25.35 2.73 8.05
CA THR A 167 -26.79 2.55 7.79
C THR A 167 -27.56 2.87 9.07
N PRO A 168 -28.40 3.92 9.09
CA PRO A 168 -29.29 4.19 10.21
C PRO A 168 -30.27 3.04 10.39
N THR A 169 -30.45 2.59 11.63
CA THR A 169 -31.46 1.57 11.97
C THR A 169 -32.59 2.21 12.78
N ASN A 170 -33.74 1.54 12.83
CA ASN A 170 -34.98 2.08 13.44
C ASN A 170 -34.90 2.37 14.95
N ARG A 171 -33.77 2.13 15.63
CA ARG A 171 -33.60 2.25 17.09
C ARG A 171 -32.55 3.26 17.54
N ASN A 172 -32.30 4.32 16.76
CA ASN A 172 -31.18 5.26 16.97
C ASN A 172 -29.80 4.58 16.98
N ASP A 173 -29.70 3.38 16.42
CA ASP A 173 -28.47 2.62 16.30
C ASP A 173 -27.97 2.68 14.85
N VAL A 174 -26.66 2.64 14.66
CA VAL A 174 -26.03 2.77 13.34
C VAL A 174 -25.23 1.52 13.05
N HIS A 175 -25.65 0.79 12.02
CA HIS A 175 -24.88 -0.34 11.53
C HIS A 175 -23.75 0.16 10.63
N SER A 176 -22.50 -0.03 11.03
CA SER A 176 -21.32 0.35 10.24
C SER A 176 -20.67 -0.86 9.57
N VAL A 177 -20.44 -0.78 8.26
CA VAL A 177 -19.59 -1.72 7.52
C VAL A 177 -18.32 -0.99 7.12
N SER A 178 -17.17 -1.60 7.40
CA SER A 178 -15.86 -1.10 7.00
C SER A 178 -15.23 -2.00 5.95
N THR A 179 -14.76 -1.43 4.85
CA THR A 179 -13.98 -2.11 3.82
C THR A 179 -12.62 -1.45 3.75
N LEU A 180 -11.57 -2.27 3.83
CA LEU A 180 -10.19 -1.87 3.65
C LEU A 180 -9.65 -2.60 2.42
N THR A 181 -8.97 -1.89 1.54
CA THR A 181 -8.38 -2.44 0.32
C THR A 181 -6.96 -1.94 0.19
N THR A 182 -6.03 -2.83 -0.12
CA THR A 182 -4.62 -2.49 -0.30
C THR A 182 -4.28 -2.32 -1.77
N ASN A 183 -3.36 -1.40 -2.08
CA ASN A 183 -2.95 -1.10 -3.45
C ASN A 183 -1.42 -0.94 -3.55
N LEU A 184 -0.72 -2.06 -3.78
CA LEU A 184 0.74 -2.06 -3.94
C LEU A 184 1.23 -1.27 -5.16
N LYS A 185 0.37 -0.95 -6.14
CA LYS A 185 0.76 -0.17 -7.31
C LYS A 185 1.25 1.24 -6.95
N ALA A 186 0.83 1.78 -5.81
CA ALA A 186 1.32 3.07 -5.31
C ALA A 186 2.84 3.08 -5.02
N TRP A 187 3.45 1.90 -4.82
CA TRP A 187 4.89 1.74 -4.65
C TRP A 187 5.67 1.46 -5.93
N GLN A 188 5.02 1.11 -7.05
CA GLN A 188 5.75 0.77 -8.27
C GLN A 188 6.67 1.93 -8.70
N GLY A 189 7.96 1.63 -8.91
CA GLY A 189 8.96 2.58 -9.33
C GLY A 189 9.43 3.57 -8.25
N LYS A 190 8.92 3.49 -7.01
CA LYS A 190 9.41 4.31 -5.88
C LYS A 190 10.77 3.78 -5.40
N GLU A 191 11.53 4.63 -4.71
CA GLU A 191 12.84 4.26 -4.16
C GLU A 191 12.72 3.22 -3.05
N ALA A 192 13.31 2.04 -3.26
CA ALA A 192 13.30 0.92 -2.34
C ALA A 192 14.17 1.16 -1.09
N ALA A 193 15.20 2.00 -1.18
CA ALA A 193 15.96 2.42 0.00
C ALA A 193 15.17 3.38 0.89
N ASN A 194 14.04 3.95 0.41
CA ASN A 194 13.17 4.79 1.22
C ASN A 194 11.69 4.66 0.80
N PRO A 195 11.05 3.49 0.99
CA PRO A 195 9.68 3.29 0.57
C PRO A 195 8.75 4.16 1.43
N PRO A 196 7.87 4.99 0.84
CA PRO A 196 7.00 5.88 1.58
C PRO A 196 5.97 5.07 2.40
N TYR A 197 5.70 5.49 3.63
CA TYR A 197 4.70 4.91 4.54
C TYR A 197 4.91 3.42 4.93
N LEU A 198 6.08 2.84 4.65
CA LEU A 198 6.35 1.41 4.87
C LEU A 198 6.10 0.94 6.31
N ASP A 199 6.73 1.59 7.29
CA ASP A 199 6.62 1.13 8.69
C ASP A 199 5.20 1.36 9.22
N VAL A 200 4.54 2.45 8.82
CA VAL A 200 3.14 2.75 9.17
C VAL A 200 2.21 1.67 8.61
N LEU A 201 2.37 1.30 7.33
CA LEU A 201 1.57 0.27 6.68
C LEU A 201 1.76 -1.09 7.35
N ILE A 202 3.01 -1.49 7.65
CA ILE A 202 3.29 -2.75 8.35
C ILE A 202 2.58 -2.77 9.70
N ASN A 203 2.80 -1.75 10.53
CA ASN A 203 2.22 -1.71 11.87
C ASN A 203 0.68 -1.71 11.85
N LEU A 204 0.07 -1.01 10.88
CA LEU A 204 -1.37 -0.98 10.69
C LEU A 204 -1.91 -2.35 10.27
N LEU A 205 -1.31 -3.00 9.27
CA LEU A 205 -1.74 -4.30 8.79
C LEU A 205 -1.55 -5.38 9.86
N ASP A 206 -0.42 -5.38 10.57
CA ASP A 206 -0.18 -6.28 11.70
C ASP A 206 -1.29 -6.13 12.76
N ALA A 207 -1.67 -4.90 13.11
CA ALA A 207 -2.72 -4.64 14.09
C ALA A 207 -4.14 -5.00 13.59
N ILE A 208 -4.43 -4.85 12.30
CA ILE A 208 -5.73 -5.25 11.73
C ILE A 208 -5.84 -6.78 11.64
N LEU A 209 -4.75 -7.46 11.34
CA LEU A 209 -4.71 -8.91 11.14
C LEU A 209 -4.55 -9.69 12.45
N ASP A 210 -4.15 -9.03 13.55
CA ASP A 210 -4.13 -9.63 14.88
C ASP A 210 -5.57 -9.78 15.44
N PRO A 211 -6.06 -11.03 15.63
CA PRO A 211 -7.41 -11.27 16.13
C PRO A 211 -7.60 -10.85 17.60
N SER A 212 -6.51 -10.63 18.34
CA SER A 212 -6.55 -10.14 19.73
C SER A 212 -6.55 -8.61 19.83
N ALA A 213 -6.19 -7.93 18.74
CA ALA A 213 -6.19 -6.47 18.66
C ALA A 213 -7.53 -5.95 18.11
N SER A 214 -8.03 -4.84 18.67
CA SER A 214 -9.19 -4.15 18.10
C SER A 214 -8.78 -2.78 17.59
N VAL A 215 -8.64 -2.65 16.27
CA VAL A 215 -8.38 -1.36 15.62
C VAL A 215 -9.66 -0.53 15.63
N THR A 216 -9.56 0.70 16.11
CA THR A 216 -10.69 1.62 16.21
C THR A 216 -10.50 2.81 15.29
N PHE A 217 -11.59 3.52 15.00
CA PHE A 217 -11.55 4.73 14.19
C PHE A 217 -12.39 5.84 14.79
N VAL A 218 -12.01 7.07 14.46
CA VAL A 218 -12.79 8.28 14.69
C VAL A 218 -12.93 9.02 13.37
N LEU A 219 -14.16 9.39 13.03
CA LEU A 219 -14.48 10.17 11.85
C LEU A 219 -14.83 11.59 12.28
N GLU A 220 -14.18 12.57 11.67
CA GLU A 220 -14.33 14.00 11.95
C GLU A 220 -14.84 14.75 10.72
N VAL A 221 -15.74 15.71 10.97
CA VAL A 221 -16.26 16.66 9.97
C VAL A 221 -16.12 18.05 10.55
N ASP A 222 -15.46 18.95 9.82
CA ASP A 222 -15.15 20.31 10.27
C ASP A 222 -14.48 20.35 11.66
N GLY A 223 -13.64 19.36 11.95
CA GLY A 223 -12.93 19.23 13.23
C GLY A 223 -13.77 18.67 14.39
N ASN A 224 -15.05 18.35 14.17
CA ASN A 224 -15.92 17.75 15.18
C ASN A 224 -16.06 16.25 14.93
N GLN A 225 -16.01 15.45 16.00
CA GLN A 225 -16.26 14.01 15.92
C GLN A 225 -17.69 13.73 15.49
N ALA A 226 -17.84 13.12 14.32
CA ALA A 226 -19.12 12.74 13.73
C ALA A 226 -19.47 11.27 14.00
N ALA A 227 -18.47 10.38 14.02
CA ALA A 227 -18.67 8.96 14.32
C ALA A 227 -17.41 8.34 14.93
N ALA A 228 -17.57 7.21 15.62
CA ALA A 228 -16.47 6.36 16.05
C ALA A 228 -16.91 4.90 16.03
N GLY A 229 -15.96 3.99 15.87
CA GLY A 229 -16.26 2.57 15.79
C GLY A 229 -15.03 1.69 15.78
N LYS A 230 -15.26 0.40 15.54
CA LYS A 230 -14.20 -0.60 15.35
C LYS A 230 -14.21 -1.06 13.91
N PHE A 231 -13.03 -1.32 13.37
CA PHE A 231 -12.95 -2.04 12.10
C PHE A 231 -13.39 -3.48 12.32
N HIS A 232 -14.25 -3.95 11.43
CA HIS A 232 -14.57 -5.37 11.37
C HIS A 232 -13.44 -6.10 10.66
N ILE A 233 -13.31 -7.40 10.95
CA ILE A 233 -12.37 -8.29 10.27
C ILE A 233 -12.55 -8.11 8.75
N PRO A 234 -11.47 -7.81 8.01
CA PRO A 234 -11.57 -7.55 6.58
C PRO A 234 -12.15 -8.74 5.82
N LYS A 235 -13.01 -8.49 4.82
CA LYS A 235 -13.52 -9.55 3.93
C LYS A 235 -12.43 -10.15 3.03
N HIS A 236 -11.33 -9.43 2.83
CA HIS A 236 -10.23 -9.77 1.92
C HIS A 236 -8.91 -10.00 2.67
N ILE A 237 -8.95 -10.81 3.75
CA ILE A 237 -7.78 -11.11 4.58
C ILE A 237 -6.60 -11.64 3.75
N GLU A 238 -6.85 -12.50 2.76
CA GLU A 238 -5.77 -13.09 1.93
C GLU A 238 -4.95 -12.03 1.19
N ALA A 239 -5.62 -11.10 0.49
CA ALA A 239 -4.95 -10.01 -0.21
C ALA A 239 -4.18 -9.08 0.75
N MET A 240 -4.69 -8.88 1.97
CA MET A 240 -4.00 -8.11 3.00
C MET A 240 -2.76 -8.82 3.54
N ASN A 241 -2.83 -10.15 3.74
CA ASN A 241 -1.68 -10.97 4.12
C ASN A 241 -0.59 -10.95 3.04
N GLU A 242 -0.96 -11.05 1.77
CA GLU A 242 -0.01 -10.93 0.65
C GLU A 242 0.66 -9.54 0.64
N THR A 243 -0.13 -8.49 0.86
CA THR A 243 0.39 -7.12 0.98
C THR A 243 1.37 -6.98 2.13
N LEU A 244 1.03 -7.52 3.31
CA LEU A 244 1.90 -7.49 4.49
C LEU A 244 3.19 -8.28 4.26
N ALA A 245 3.12 -9.45 3.64
CA ALA A 245 4.29 -10.24 3.28
C ALA A 245 5.22 -9.46 2.33
N PHE A 246 4.66 -8.80 1.30
CA PHE A 246 5.43 -7.94 0.41
C PHE A 246 6.02 -6.73 1.16
N ALA A 247 5.28 -6.11 2.08
CA ALA A 247 5.79 -5.01 2.89
C ALA A 247 6.97 -5.44 3.77
N HIS A 248 6.94 -6.64 4.37
CA HIS A 248 8.08 -7.20 5.08
C HIS A 248 9.29 -7.47 4.17
N TYR A 249 9.06 -7.94 2.95
CA TYR A 249 10.12 -8.03 1.94
C TYR A 249 10.72 -6.65 1.64
N ALA A 250 9.89 -5.64 1.36
CA ALA A 250 10.31 -4.27 1.10
C ALA A 250 11.11 -3.67 2.27
N ARG A 251 10.75 -4.00 3.51
CA ARG A 251 11.52 -3.60 4.71
C ARG A 251 12.92 -4.21 4.72
N ARG A 252 13.06 -5.50 4.40
CA ARG A 252 14.36 -6.16 4.30
C ARG A 252 15.20 -5.58 3.16
N ALA A 253 14.58 -5.39 1.99
CA ALA A 253 15.21 -4.74 0.83
C ALA A 253 15.73 -3.34 1.18
N ARG A 254 14.91 -2.51 1.83
CA ARG A 254 15.29 -1.19 2.33
C ARG A 254 16.53 -1.24 3.22
N ASN A 255 16.54 -2.13 4.21
CA ASN A 255 17.63 -2.23 5.17
C ASN A 255 18.96 -2.54 4.46
N VAL A 256 18.95 -3.52 3.55
CA VAL A 256 20.13 -3.91 2.78
C VAL A 256 20.56 -2.82 1.80
N LEU A 257 19.64 -2.23 1.04
CA LEU A 257 19.96 -1.15 0.09
C LEU A 257 20.54 0.09 0.78
N ARG A 258 19.99 0.47 1.95
CA ARG A 258 20.54 1.56 2.78
C ARG A 258 21.95 1.22 3.27
N TYR A 259 22.16 0.01 3.76
CA TYR A 259 23.48 -0.45 4.20
C TYR A 259 24.52 -0.39 3.06
N LEU A 260 24.16 -0.87 1.87
CA LEU A 260 25.00 -0.86 0.68
C LEU A 260 25.09 0.52 -0.01
N ARG A 261 24.31 1.52 0.45
CA ARG A 261 24.15 2.84 -0.18
C ARG A 261 23.80 2.75 -1.67
N LYS A 262 22.89 1.85 -2.02
CA LYS A 262 22.40 1.63 -3.39
C LYS A 262 20.96 2.12 -3.52
N SER A 263 20.65 2.63 -4.71
CA SER A 263 19.28 2.99 -5.12
C SER A 263 18.70 1.88 -6.00
N ALA A 264 17.43 1.58 -5.79
CA ALA A 264 16.67 0.64 -6.60
C ALA A 264 15.21 1.05 -6.66
N PRO A 265 14.54 0.99 -7.83
CA PRO A 265 13.09 1.11 -7.86
C PRO A 265 12.45 -0.15 -7.28
N ILE A 266 11.35 0.01 -6.57
CA ILE A 266 10.46 -1.09 -6.20
C ILE A 266 9.81 -1.62 -7.47
N ASP A 267 9.90 -2.92 -7.68
CA ASP A 267 9.16 -3.63 -8.73
C ASP A 267 8.22 -4.67 -8.10
N ILE A 268 6.92 -4.41 -8.18
CA ILE A 268 5.90 -5.30 -7.61
C ILE A 268 5.58 -6.47 -8.54
N PHE A 269 6.02 -6.43 -9.80
CA PHE A 269 5.77 -7.47 -10.80
C PHE A 269 6.88 -8.51 -10.84
N GLU A 270 8.03 -8.21 -10.25
CA GLU A 270 9.15 -9.12 -10.20
C GLU A 270 8.84 -10.31 -9.29
N SER A 271 9.03 -11.52 -9.82
CA SER A 271 8.87 -12.74 -9.04
C SER A 271 10.02 -12.90 -8.05
N ILE A 272 9.70 -13.06 -6.76
CA ILE A 272 10.69 -13.27 -5.71
C ILE A 272 10.76 -14.77 -5.41
N SER A 273 11.89 -15.39 -5.69
CA SER A 273 12.09 -16.81 -5.34
C SER A 273 12.25 -16.99 -3.82
N THR A 274 11.92 -18.19 -3.32
CA THR A 274 12.09 -18.52 -1.89
C THR A 274 13.55 -18.37 -1.46
N ASP A 275 14.49 -18.80 -2.30
CA ASP A 275 15.93 -18.73 -2.00
C ASP A 275 16.42 -17.28 -1.95
N ASP A 276 15.99 -16.43 -2.88
CA ASP A 276 16.31 -15.00 -2.86
C ASP A 276 15.73 -14.30 -1.62
N HIS A 277 14.49 -14.64 -1.26
CA HIS A 277 13.85 -14.12 -0.06
C HIS A 277 14.60 -14.52 1.22
N LEU A 278 15.05 -15.77 1.32
CA LEU A 278 15.84 -16.27 2.45
C LEU A 278 17.23 -15.63 2.51
N ALA A 279 17.90 -15.48 1.35
CA ALA A 279 19.19 -14.80 1.26
C ALA A 279 19.07 -13.33 1.72
N LEU A 280 18.05 -12.62 1.23
CA LEU A 280 17.77 -11.24 1.64
C LEU A 280 17.44 -11.14 3.13
N ALA A 281 16.64 -12.06 3.66
CA ALA A 281 16.32 -12.10 5.09
C ALA A 281 17.59 -12.21 5.93
N ARG A 282 18.48 -13.15 5.61
CA ARG A 282 19.76 -13.33 6.31
C ARG A 282 20.61 -12.07 6.28
N VAL A 283 20.77 -11.46 5.10
CA VAL A 283 21.58 -10.23 4.94
C VAL A 283 20.96 -9.09 5.75
N SER A 284 19.64 -8.91 5.70
CA SER A 284 18.94 -7.91 6.53
C SER A 284 19.13 -8.17 8.03
N ASP A 285 19.05 -9.42 8.48
CA ASP A 285 19.23 -9.78 9.88
C ASP A 285 20.66 -9.49 10.37
N ILE A 286 21.68 -9.63 9.51
CA ILE A 286 23.07 -9.20 9.81
C ILE A 286 23.13 -7.68 9.92
N VAL A 287 22.54 -6.93 8.97
CA VAL A 287 22.49 -5.45 9.01
C VAL A 287 21.83 -4.95 10.29
N GLU A 288 20.75 -5.60 10.73
CA GLU A 288 20.02 -5.24 11.95
C GLU A 288 20.66 -5.81 13.24
N GLY A 289 21.75 -6.57 13.14
CA GLY A 289 22.44 -7.17 14.29
C GLY A 289 21.67 -8.32 14.95
N LYS A 290 20.63 -8.84 14.30
CA LYS A 290 19.75 -9.92 14.81
C LYS A 290 20.44 -11.28 14.84
N LEU A 291 21.52 -11.48 14.07
CA LEU A 291 22.38 -12.67 14.20
C LEU A 291 23.38 -12.53 15.36
N SER A 292 22.84 -12.24 16.54
CA SER A 292 23.58 -12.15 17.80
C SER A 292 22.88 -12.99 18.84
N TYR A 293 23.62 -13.90 19.49
CA TYR A 293 23.06 -14.86 20.43
C TYR A 293 23.88 -14.94 21.70
N GLN A 294 23.19 -15.05 22.84
CA GLN A 294 23.76 -15.36 24.14
C GLN A 294 23.60 -16.84 24.47
N ARG A 295 24.39 -17.34 25.43
CA ARG A 295 24.33 -18.73 25.88
C ARG A 295 22.91 -19.22 26.19
N SER A 296 22.10 -18.39 26.85
CA SER A 296 20.73 -18.69 27.27
C SER A 296 19.78 -18.99 26.11
N GLN A 297 20.07 -18.46 24.91
CA GLN A 297 19.24 -18.61 23.71
C GLN A 297 19.54 -19.90 22.94
N ILE A 298 20.58 -20.64 23.33
CA ILE A 298 21.01 -21.86 22.65
C ILE A 298 20.68 -23.07 23.52
N THR A 299 19.66 -23.83 23.11
CA THR A 299 19.14 -24.98 23.87
C THR A 299 19.82 -26.31 23.53
N GLY A 300 20.59 -26.37 22.44
CA GLY A 300 21.27 -27.57 21.96
C GLY A 300 22.79 -27.58 22.15
N SER A 301 23.42 -28.71 21.83
CA SER A 301 24.88 -28.82 21.69
C SER A 301 25.26 -28.73 20.22
N PRO A 302 25.65 -27.55 19.70
CA PRO A 302 25.88 -27.35 18.29
C PRO A 302 27.04 -28.23 17.80
N THR A 303 26.90 -28.74 16.58
CA THR A 303 27.95 -29.52 15.90
C THR A 303 28.26 -28.90 14.56
N MET A 304 29.51 -29.00 14.12
CA MET A 304 29.95 -28.54 12.81
C MET A 304 30.89 -29.53 12.15
N THR A 305 31.07 -29.39 10.84
CA THR A 305 32.06 -30.15 10.08
C THR A 305 33.07 -29.19 9.51
N VAL A 306 34.37 -29.44 9.78
CA VAL A 306 35.47 -28.65 9.25
C VAL A 306 36.39 -29.52 8.41
N ALA A 307 36.80 -29.04 7.25
CA ALA A 307 37.77 -29.72 6.39
C ALA A 307 39.16 -29.11 6.63
N CYS A 308 40.12 -29.94 7.06
CA CYS A 308 41.49 -29.51 7.33
C CYS A 308 42.44 -30.00 6.23
N THR A 309 43.21 -29.07 5.63
CA THR A 309 44.20 -29.36 4.59
C THR A 309 45.59 -29.71 5.15
N ASP A 310 45.90 -29.30 6.38
CA ASP A 310 47.13 -29.61 7.11
C ASP A 310 47.14 -31.01 7.76
N GLY A 311 46.19 -31.87 7.37
CA GLY A 311 45.93 -33.16 8.02
C GLY A 311 45.32 -33.03 9.43
N GLY A 312 44.82 -31.85 9.80
CA GLY A 312 44.18 -31.58 11.09
C GLY A 312 45.15 -31.32 12.23
N LYS A 313 46.45 -31.11 11.98
CA LYS A 313 47.45 -30.91 13.04
C LYS A 313 47.11 -29.73 13.94
N SER A 314 46.78 -28.58 13.33
CA SER A 314 46.45 -27.35 14.05
C SER A 314 45.17 -27.51 14.89
N LEU A 315 44.14 -28.14 14.32
CA LEU A 315 42.88 -28.42 15.02
C LEU A 315 43.08 -29.36 16.21
N MET A 316 43.86 -30.42 16.04
CA MET A 316 44.17 -31.38 17.12
C MET A 316 44.91 -30.71 18.27
N GLU A 317 45.80 -29.75 17.99
CA GLU A 317 46.50 -28.99 19.01
C GLU A 317 45.54 -28.12 19.84
N VAL A 318 44.65 -27.37 19.18
CA VAL A 318 43.61 -26.57 19.84
C VAL A 318 42.72 -27.45 20.74
N VAL A 319 42.28 -28.60 20.22
CA VAL A 319 41.45 -29.55 20.98
C VAL A 319 42.21 -30.16 22.15
N ARG A 320 43.51 -30.47 21.99
CA ARG A 320 44.36 -31.04 23.04
C ARG A 320 44.63 -30.06 24.18
N ASN A 321 44.85 -28.79 23.86
CA ASN A 321 45.04 -27.73 24.87
C ASN A 321 43.76 -27.56 25.70
N GLY A 322 42.59 -27.76 25.09
CA GLY A 322 41.32 -27.87 25.81
C GLY A 322 40.87 -26.56 26.47
N GLU A 323 41.43 -25.43 26.05
CA GLU A 323 41.10 -24.10 26.53
C GLU A 323 39.89 -23.53 25.79
N PHE A 324 39.18 -22.62 26.45
CA PHE A 324 38.17 -21.81 25.77
C PHE A 324 38.87 -20.82 24.84
N SER A 325 38.37 -20.75 23.60
CA SER A 325 38.95 -19.94 22.53
C SER A 325 37.85 -19.21 21.75
N VAL A 326 38.27 -18.32 20.86
CA VAL A 326 37.37 -17.65 19.91
C VAL A 326 37.36 -18.47 18.63
N LEU A 327 36.19 -18.94 18.24
CA LEU A 327 36.00 -19.50 16.90
C LEU A 327 35.53 -18.39 15.96
N GLN A 328 36.29 -18.17 14.90
CA GLN A 328 36.00 -17.20 13.87
C GLN A 328 35.67 -17.93 12.56
N GLN A 329 34.50 -17.68 11.99
CA GLN A 329 34.09 -18.18 10.69
C GLN A 329 33.99 -17.00 9.72
N LYS A 330 34.75 -17.05 8.63
CA LYS A 330 34.67 -16.05 7.55
C LYS A 330 33.96 -16.63 6.35
N GLU A 331 33.00 -15.89 5.82
CA GLU A 331 32.34 -16.19 4.55
C GLU A 331 32.73 -15.12 3.53
N PRO A 332 33.02 -15.51 2.28
CA PRO A 332 33.36 -14.54 1.24
C PRO A 332 32.17 -13.62 0.92
N ALA A 333 32.44 -12.57 0.13
CA ALA A 333 31.38 -11.76 -0.46
C ALA A 333 30.38 -12.65 -1.20
N SER A 334 29.10 -12.27 -1.13
CA SER A 334 28.01 -13.00 -1.77
C SER A 334 27.09 -12.05 -2.52
N MET A 335 26.13 -12.61 -3.25
CA MET A 335 25.14 -11.83 -4.00
C MET A 335 23.77 -12.00 -3.35
N VAL A 336 23.00 -10.91 -3.33
CA VAL A 336 21.58 -10.91 -2.96
C VAL A 336 20.75 -10.31 -4.09
N THR A 337 19.62 -10.95 -4.40
CA THR A 337 18.70 -10.44 -5.43
C THR A 337 17.61 -9.59 -4.76
N ILE A 338 17.45 -8.36 -5.21
CA ILE A 338 16.42 -7.42 -4.75
C ILE A 338 15.71 -6.85 -5.97
N TYR A 339 14.40 -7.06 -6.08
CA TYR A 339 13.60 -6.68 -7.26
C TYR A 339 14.28 -7.12 -8.58
N GLY A 340 14.74 -8.38 -8.65
CA GLY A 340 15.30 -8.98 -9.87
C GLY A 340 16.73 -8.58 -10.18
N LYS A 341 17.30 -7.64 -9.42
CA LYS A 341 18.66 -7.16 -9.59
C LYS A 341 19.57 -7.72 -8.51
N GLN A 342 20.77 -8.15 -8.91
CA GLN A 342 21.78 -8.66 -7.99
C GLN A 342 22.62 -7.52 -7.38
N TYR A 343 22.90 -7.63 -6.09
CA TYR A 343 23.74 -6.73 -5.32
C TYR A 343 24.80 -7.53 -4.60
N GLU A 344 26.05 -7.11 -4.73
CA GLU A 344 27.16 -7.68 -3.97
C GLU A 344 27.07 -7.21 -2.52
N VAL A 345 27.14 -8.16 -1.59
CA VAL A 345 27.25 -7.91 -0.15
C VAL A 345 28.67 -8.23 0.32
N PRO A 346 29.25 -7.45 1.25
CA PRO A 346 30.60 -7.69 1.74
C PRO A 346 30.76 -9.08 2.37
N PRO A 347 32.02 -9.56 2.50
CA PRO A 347 32.32 -10.74 3.31
C PRO A 347 31.75 -10.60 4.72
N THR A 348 31.45 -11.71 5.37
CA THR A 348 30.95 -11.71 6.75
C THR A 348 31.87 -12.49 7.66
N THR A 349 32.02 -12.00 8.88
CA THR A 349 32.68 -12.73 9.96
C THR A 349 31.68 -13.04 11.06
N SER A 350 31.59 -14.32 11.42
CA SER A 350 30.89 -14.79 12.61
C SER A 350 31.89 -15.13 13.70
N TYR A 351 31.68 -14.56 14.89
CA TYR A 351 32.46 -14.82 16.10
C TYR A 351 31.63 -15.67 17.05
N TYR A 352 32.27 -16.67 17.65
CA TYR A 352 31.70 -17.53 18.68
C TYR A 352 32.69 -17.59 19.84
N SER A 353 32.33 -17.03 21.01
CA SER A 353 33.27 -16.94 22.13
C SER A 353 32.57 -16.82 23.49
N PRO A 354 33.09 -17.49 24.54
CA PRO A 354 34.17 -18.48 24.51
C PRO A 354 33.64 -19.88 24.13
N VAL A 355 34.39 -20.60 23.30
CA VAL A 355 34.05 -21.99 22.91
C VAL A 355 35.20 -22.97 23.07
N LYS A 356 34.86 -24.23 23.34
CA LYS A 356 35.78 -25.37 23.38
C LYS A 356 35.33 -26.44 22.38
N LEU A 357 36.26 -26.98 21.61
CA LEU A 357 35.96 -27.92 20.53
C LEU A 357 36.22 -29.36 20.97
N HIS A 358 35.31 -30.28 20.61
CA HIS A 358 35.44 -31.72 20.85
C HIS A 358 35.33 -32.47 19.54
N ILE A 359 36.26 -33.38 19.25
CA ILE A 359 36.20 -34.21 18.05
C ILE A 359 35.23 -35.37 18.27
N LEU A 360 34.18 -35.44 17.46
CA LEU A 360 33.23 -36.54 17.46
C LEU A 360 33.66 -37.65 16.49
N SER A 361 34.09 -37.27 15.29
CA SER A 361 34.57 -38.21 14.28
C SER A 361 35.51 -37.54 13.27
N LYS A 362 36.30 -38.36 12.57
CA LYS A 362 37.17 -37.93 11.47
C LYS A 362 36.96 -38.81 10.24
N LYS A 363 36.93 -38.21 9.05
CA LYS A 363 36.83 -38.91 7.77
C LYS A 363 37.89 -38.40 6.81
N LYS A 364 38.79 -39.31 6.39
CA LYS A 364 39.85 -38.97 5.43
C LYS A 364 39.26 -38.89 4.02
N LYS A 365 39.54 -37.79 3.31
CA LYS A 365 39.31 -37.61 1.87
C LYS A 365 40.66 -37.57 1.14
N LYS A 366 40.64 -37.48 -0.19
CA LYS A 366 41.86 -37.45 -1.02
C LYS A 366 42.80 -36.29 -0.63
N GLU A 367 42.26 -35.10 -0.42
CA GLU A 367 43.05 -33.86 -0.25
C GLU A 367 42.86 -33.19 1.12
N CYS A 368 41.94 -33.68 1.95
CA CYS A 368 41.65 -33.12 3.27
C CYS A 368 41.18 -34.18 4.26
N ILE A 369 41.11 -33.82 5.54
CA ILE A 369 40.42 -34.61 6.57
C ILE A 369 39.24 -33.80 7.08
N ASP A 370 38.05 -34.37 6.97
CA ASP A 370 36.84 -33.80 7.57
C ASP A 370 36.77 -34.20 9.04
N PHE A 371 36.63 -33.24 9.93
CA PHE A 371 36.36 -33.45 11.34
C PHE A 371 34.93 -33.02 11.66
N ARG A 372 34.17 -33.91 12.29
CA ARG A 372 32.91 -33.54 12.92
C ARG A 372 33.20 -33.13 14.35
N LEU A 373 32.84 -31.91 14.70
CA LEU A 373 33.12 -31.29 15.99
C LEU A 373 31.83 -31.03 16.75
N ARG A 374 31.87 -31.18 18.08
CA ARG A 374 30.89 -30.60 19.01
C ARG A 374 31.50 -29.34 19.61
N ILE A 375 30.69 -28.30 19.69
CA ILE A 375 31.07 -27.03 20.30
C ILE A 375 30.49 -27.01 21.72
N GLU A 376 31.38 -26.89 22.70
CA GLU A 376 31.04 -26.57 24.08
C GLU A 376 31.14 -25.05 24.25
N MET A 377 30.10 -24.44 24.81
CA MET A 377 29.99 -23.00 25.00
C MET A 377 30.07 -22.70 26.49
N ALA A 378 30.89 -21.72 26.88
CA ALA A 378 30.96 -21.27 28.27
C ALA A 378 29.64 -20.57 28.71
N ASP A 379 29.48 -20.35 30.01
CA ASP A 379 28.28 -19.68 30.56
C ASP A 379 28.13 -18.24 30.06
N ASN A 380 29.25 -17.53 29.87
CA ASN A 380 29.30 -16.18 29.31
C ASN A 380 29.42 -16.16 27.78
N PHE A 381 29.05 -17.25 27.10
CA PHE A 381 29.12 -17.33 25.65
C PHE A 381 28.25 -16.27 24.95
N THR A 382 28.83 -15.71 23.90
CA THR A 382 28.16 -14.86 22.91
C THR A 382 28.57 -15.27 21.50
N SER A 383 27.69 -15.01 20.55
CA SER A 383 28.01 -15.04 19.14
C SER A 383 27.47 -13.82 18.43
N GLN A 384 28.19 -13.37 17.40
CA GLN A 384 27.79 -12.24 16.58
C GLN A 384 28.28 -12.45 15.14
N THR A 385 27.40 -12.20 14.17
CA THR A 385 27.76 -12.11 12.75
C THR A 385 27.75 -10.66 12.31
N VAL A 386 28.83 -10.21 11.66
CA VAL A 386 28.98 -8.85 11.12
C VAL A 386 29.54 -8.89 9.71
N PHE A 387 29.30 -7.81 8.94
CA PHE A 387 30.01 -7.59 7.68
C PHE A 387 31.43 -7.10 7.94
N ASP A 388 32.37 -7.59 7.14
CA ASP A 388 33.74 -7.11 7.08
C ASP A 388 33.76 -5.81 6.28
N VAL A 389 33.47 -4.68 6.93
CA VAL A 389 33.46 -3.38 6.28
C VAL A 389 34.91 -3.00 5.92
N GLN A 390 35.20 -2.84 4.63
CA GLN A 390 36.37 -2.06 4.21
C GLN A 390 36.04 -0.58 4.47
N HIS A 391 36.70 0.01 5.46
CA HIS A 391 36.63 1.45 5.71
C HIS A 391 37.19 2.27 4.54
#